data_AF-A0A523DHC5-F1
#
_entry.id   AF-A0A523DHC5-F1
#
_cell.length_a   1.000
_cell.length_b   1.000
_cell.length_c   1.000
_cell.angle_alpha   90.00
_cell.angle_beta   90.00
_cell.angle_gamma   90.00
#
_symmetry.space_group_name_H-M   'P 1'
#
loop_
_entity.id
_entity.type
_entity.pdbx_description
1 polymer ?
#
loop_
_entity_poly.entity_id
_entity_poly.type
_entity_poly.pdbx_seq_one_letter_code
_entity_poly.pdbx_strand_id
1 'polypeptide(L)'
;MKGRNTRNRLVVTLLCAVCGVLGLTVGVAPQALAQSNGVLLTGTITDGAGETMEGVVVSVRAEGSNLTTSVYTDADGVYVFPRMDPAHVQLRAQAVSYAAARADPRPSGAVHRHDFVMRSIEHFEAQLPGDRWVAALPEDTPEDRRMKTVFRSMCGGCHSQNTALLTRFDEQGWLNIITVMSRIATSGYVASPMSPGLAREDRAPSPLMDYYKERLAAYLAKVRGPGPSLMHFEPRPRPTGDAVLVVIREYDTPGQGYGLPDWESGSNWIEGAPSKTNRANHHAMDGTLDFDGNLYFSDDLNTNPYRSIGKIDWRTGEITNVHVPRRATPEMASAVHDLIADQEGTLWFGADGRLVSVDPDTLEWELMTTPEGEIVPAGGFHDKDGLGGIWGALGRGAVRYDPKTRETTRYQNPTQKSTLGSTGSYGMAGDRDGNGWLSVYGLDIMTKHEYATGRSYDIQLPPSPYAPADDLFVGDDRRIFDMMGGSLFHGKGHPWMHTIRKPGGGEPSDAVWGPGWTSDHLVKIDIETHEITLYPLPYRDGGCYQAVVDLDGIIWTVFTNADAVARFDPESEEWTWYDLPTVGTESHGLQVVRVNGRTQVGVPYWGSSKMAKLEFLTHAERDALKTVAMAATAASR
;
A
#
# COMPACT_ATOMS: atom_id res chain seq x y z
N MET A 1 -90.92 -31.99 -32.17
CA MET A 1 -90.21 -33.21 -32.62
C MET A 1 -89.06 -33.48 -31.65
N LYS A 2 -89.01 -34.74 -31.15
CA LYS A 2 -87.91 -35.51 -30.50
C LYS A 2 -86.64 -34.74 -30.08
N GLY A 3 -86.03 -34.85 -28.90
CA GLY A 3 -86.14 -35.81 -27.79
C GLY A 3 -84.73 -36.15 -27.24
N ARG A 4 -84.56 -36.02 -25.91
CA ARG A 4 -83.70 -36.81 -24.98
C ARG A 4 -82.14 -36.84 -25.05
N ASN A 5 -81.61 -36.69 -23.82
CA ASN A 5 -80.59 -37.51 -23.11
C ASN A 5 -79.08 -37.14 -23.09
N THR A 6 -78.65 -36.67 -21.90
CA THR A 6 -77.60 -37.19 -20.98
C THR A 6 -76.43 -38.03 -21.53
N ARG A 7 -75.17 -37.65 -21.21
CA ARG A 7 -74.27 -38.29 -20.20
C ARG A 7 -72.82 -37.80 -20.31
N ASN A 8 -72.19 -37.69 -19.13
CA ASN A 8 -70.77 -37.51 -18.82
C ASN A 8 -69.80 -38.41 -19.61
N ARG A 9 -68.56 -37.93 -19.81
CA ARG A 9 -67.32 -38.67 -19.50
C ARG A 9 -66.10 -37.75 -19.36
N LEU A 10 -65.40 -37.94 -18.24
CA LEU A 10 -64.09 -37.41 -17.82
C LEU A 10 -62.95 -38.25 -18.41
N VAL A 11 -61.69 -37.85 -18.10
CA VAL A 11 -60.38 -38.57 -18.14
C VAL A 11 -59.49 -38.12 -19.32
N VAL A 12 -58.24 -37.61 -19.21
CA VAL A 12 -57.23 -37.43 -18.13
C VAL A 12 -56.29 -36.26 -18.47
N THR A 13 -55.74 -35.60 -17.45
CA THR A 13 -54.81 -34.45 -17.48
C THR A 13 -53.36 -34.88 -17.28
N LEU A 14 -52.40 -34.30 -18.03
CA LEU A 14 -51.00 -34.08 -17.64
C LEU A 14 -50.45 -32.91 -18.50
N LEU A 15 -50.46 -31.68 -17.97
CA LEU A 15 -49.36 -30.97 -17.27
C LEU A 15 -48.43 -30.20 -18.23
N CYS A 16 -48.73 -28.91 -18.40
CA CYS A 16 -47.78 -27.84 -18.73
C CYS A 16 -48.19 -26.62 -17.90
N ALA A 17 -47.56 -26.43 -16.75
CA ALA A 17 -47.74 -25.25 -15.91
C ALA A 17 -46.62 -24.25 -16.22
N VAL A 18 -47.02 -23.09 -16.70
CA VAL A 18 -46.21 -21.88 -16.82
C VAL A 18 -45.95 -21.37 -15.40
N CYS A 19 -44.68 -21.36 -14.96
CA CYS A 19 -44.27 -20.65 -13.75
C CYS A 19 -43.51 -19.38 -14.15
N GLY A 20 -44.03 -18.24 -13.72
CA GLY A 20 -43.35 -16.95 -13.80
C GLY A 20 -42.07 -16.97 -12.99
N VAL A 21 -40.99 -16.50 -13.61
CA VAL A 21 -39.69 -16.30 -12.95
C VAL A 21 -39.76 -15.01 -12.16
N LEU A 22 -39.98 -15.13 -10.85
CA LEU A 22 -39.61 -14.11 -9.88
C LEU A 22 -38.10 -14.18 -9.70
N GLY A 23 -37.40 -13.10 -10.05
CA GLY A 23 -35.97 -12.95 -9.86
C GLY A 23 -35.62 -13.02 -8.38
N LEU A 24 -34.98 -14.11 -7.98
CA LEU A 24 -34.26 -14.22 -6.72
C LEU A 24 -32.89 -13.59 -6.92
N THR A 25 -32.76 -12.32 -6.54
CA THR A 25 -31.46 -11.76 -6.16
C THR A 25 -31.00 -12.51 -4.92
N VAL A 26 -30.06 -13.44 -5.06
CA VAL A 26 -29.36 -14.06 -3.94
C VAL A 26 -28.41 -13.00 -3.37
N GLY A 27 -28.97 -12.09 -2.57
CA GLY A 27 -28.19 -11.36 -1.59
C GLY A 27 -27.73 -12.38 -0.56
N VAL A 28 -26.42 -12.52 -0.38
CA VAL A 28 -25.87 -13.26 0.77
C VAL A 28 -26.45 -12.61 2.02
N ALA A 29 -27.30 -13.32 2.73
CA ALA A 29 -27.96 -12.79 3.91
C ALA A 29 -26.92 -12.40 4.98
N PRO A 30 -27.13 -11.30 5.73
CA PRO A 30 -26.25 -10.89 6.85
C PRO A 30 -26.17 -11.94 7.99
N GLN A 31 -26.92 -13.04 7.90
CA GLN A 31 -26.91 -14.14 8.85
C GLN A 31 -25.67 -15.03 8.79
N ALA A 32 -24.90 -15.05 7.70
CA ALA A 32 -23.73 -15.94 7.57
C ALA A 32 -22.58 -15.56 8.53
N LEU A 33 -22.38 -14.26 8.82
CA LEU A 33 -21.41 -13.79 9.81
C LEU A 33 -21.88 -14.00 11.27
N ALA A 34 -23.20 -14.11 11.48
CA ALA A 34 -23.79 -14.32 12.80
C ALA A 34 -23.75 -15.79 13.26
N GLN A 35 -23.63 -16.75 12.33
CA GLN A 35 -23.77 -18.20 12.53
C GLN A 35 -22.46 -19.00 12.58
N SER A 36 -21.28 -18.39 12.78
CA SER A 36 -20.07 -19.19 13.00
C SER A 36 -19.96 -19.68 14.45
N ASN A 37 -19.46 -20.90 14.64
CA ASN A 37 -19.11 -21.49 15.94
C ASN A 37 -17.84 -20.81 16.51
N GLY A 38 -17.92 -19.53 16.88
CA GLY A 38 -16.81 -18.76 17.43
C GLY A 38 -17.25 -17.76 18.48
N VAL A 39 -16.30 -17.25 19.27
CA VAL A 39 -16.53 -16.22 20.29
C VAL A 39 -16.64 -14.85 19.61
N LEU A 40 -17.64 -14.07 19.99
CA LEU A 40 -17.72 -12.66 19.61
C LEU A 40 -16.98 -11.82 20.65
N LEU A 41 -15.83 -11.26 20.29
CA LEU A 41 -15.06 -10.38 21.16
C LEU A 41 -15.49 -8.93 20.98
N THR A 42 -15.74 -8.23 22.10
CA THR A 42 -16.27 -6.86 22.11
C THR A 42 -15.87 -6.11 23.37
N GLY A 43 -16.11 -4.80 23.40
CA GLY A 43 -15.93 -3.96 24.57
C GLY A 43 -16.26 -2.50 24.27
N THR A 44 -16.22 -1.68 25.31
CA THR A 44 -16.32 -0.22 25.23
C THR A 44 -15.01 0.41 25.66
N ILE A 45 -14.61 1.47 24.96
CA ILE A 45 -13.44 2.29 25.29
C ILE A 45 -13.89 3.65 25.79
N THR A 46 -13.34 4.05 26.93
CA THR A 46 -13.56 5.36 27.54
C THR A 46 -12.24 6.05 27.86
N ASP A 47 -12.27 7.36 28.03
CA ASP A 47 -11.15 8.13 28.57
C ASP A 47 -11.15 8.14 30.11
N GLY A 48 -10.19 8.84 30.72
CA GLY A 48 -10.11 8.98 32.18
C GLY A 48 -11.28 9.73 32.84
N ALA A 49 -12.10 10.45 32.07
CA ALA A 49 -13.32 11.11 32.54
C ALA A 49 -14.56 10.20 32.42
N GLY A 50 -14.44 9.06 31.73
CA GLY A 50 -15.53 8.13 31.46
C GLY A 50 -16.30 8.44 30.18
N GLU A 51 -15.81 9.35 29.33
CA GLU A 51 -16.40 9.65 28.03
C GLU A 51 -16.02 8.58 27.01
N THR A 52 -16.98 8.16 26.17
CA THR A 52 -16.75 7.14 25.14
C THR A 52 -15.86 7.67 24.01
N MET A 53 -14.98 6.81 23.49
CA MET A 53 -14.01 7.21 22.47
C MET A 53 -14.27 6.51 21.13
N GLU A 54 -14.70 7.27 20.12
CA GLU A 54 -14.80 6.80 18.72
C GLU A 54 -13.43 6.74 18.02
N GLY A 55 -13.29 5.80 17.08
CA GLY A 55 -12.12 5.69 16.20
C GLY A 55 -10.85 5.21 16.89
N VAL A 56 -10.97 4.52 18.03
CA VAL A 56 -9.84 3.86 18.72
C VAL A 56 -9.57 2.52 18.03
N VAL A 57 -8.31 2.26 17.68
CA VAL A 57 -7.88 0.98 17.11
C VAL A 57 -7.81 -0.06 18.23
N VAL A 58 -8.49 -1.18 18.04
CA VAL A 58 -8.38 -2.35 18.91
C VAL A 58 -7.86 -3.52 18.10
N SER A 59 -6.72 -4.06 18.52
CA SER A 59 -6.05 -5.19 17.87
C SER A 59 -6.13 -6.43 18.74
N VAL A 60 -6.34 -7.59 18.11
CA VAL A 60 -6.29 -8.92 18.72
C VAL A 60 -5.32 -9.82 17.99
N ARG A 61 -4.48 -10.55 18.74
CA ARG A 61 -3.59 -11.58 18.21
C ARG A 61 -3.65 -12.82 19.10
N ALA A 62 -3.91 -13.99 18.51
CA ALA A 62 -3.83 -15.25 19.25
C ALA A 62 -2.36 -15.62 19.52
N GLU A 63 -2.10 -16.24 20.68
CA GLU A 63 -0.76 -16.71 21.05
C GLU A 63 -0.18 -17.64 19.97
N GLY A 64 1.04 -17.37 19.51
CA GLY A 64 1.73 -18.13 18.46
C GLY A 64 1.20 -17.90 17.04
N SER A 65 0.13 -17.12 16.84
CA SER A 65 -0.38 -16.79 15.52
C SER A 65 0.51 -15.79 14.80
N ASN A 66 0.53 -15.83 13.46
CA ASN A 66 1.10 -14.79 12.60
C ASN A 66 0.08 -13.67 12.26
N LEU A 67 -1.16 -13.83 12.67
CA LEU A 67 -2.27 -12.95 12.31
C LEU A 67 -2.63 -12.01 13.46
N THR A 68 -2.61 -10.71 13.18
CA THR A 68 -3.23 -9.67 14.02
C THR A 68 -4.46 -9.15 13.31
N THR A 69 -5.62 -9.12 13.98
CA THR A 69 -6.83 -8.48 13.45
C THR A 69 -7.11 -7.20 14.22
N SER A 70 -7.44 -6.12 13.52
CA SER A 70 -7.73 -4.82 14.10
C SER A 70 -9.09 -4.30 13.63
N VAL A 71 -9.82 -3.66 14.53
CA VAL A 71 -11.10 -2.98 14.28
C VAL A 71 -11.12 -1.62 14.98
N TYR A 72 -12.07 -0.77 14.60
CA TYR A 72 -12.27 0.54 15.21
C TYR A 72 -13.51 0.59 16.11
N THR A 73 -13.45 1.40 17.17
CA THR A 73 -14.64 1.75 17.95
C THR A 73 -15.60 2.64 17.15
N ASP A 74 -16.91 2.49 17.37
CA ASP A 74 -17.95 3.38 16.83
C ASP A 74 -18.13 4.65 17.67
N ALA A 75 -19.11 5.48 17.28
CA ALA A 75 -19.58 6.67 17.99
C ALA A 75 -19.97 6.41 19.46
N ASP A 76 -20.38 5.19 19.82
CA ASP A 76 -20.69 4.81 21.21
C ASP A 76 -19.44 4.27 21.96
N GLY A 77 -18.26 4.36 21.35
CA GLY A 77 -17.01 3.82 21.85
C GLY A 77 -16.95 2.29 21.86
N VAL A 78 -17.84 1.61 21.13
CA VAL A 78 -17.93 0.14 21.12
C VAL A 78 -17.10 -0.44 19.99
N TYR A 79 -16.25 -1.41 20.30
CA TYR A 79 -15.58 -2.25 19.31
C TYR A 79 -16.22 -3.64 19.26
N VAL A 80 -16.28 -4.22 18.06
CA VAL A 80 -16.78 -5.58 17.85
C VAL A 80 -15.94 -6.24 16.76
N PHE A 81 -15.30 -7.37 17.10
CA PHE A 81 -14.56 -8.16 16.12
C PHE A 81 -15.51 -9.11 15.36
N PRO A 82 -15.17 -9.51 14.12
CA PRO A 82 -15.72 -10.73 13.55
C PRO A 82 -15.52 -11.91 14.52
N ARG A 83 -16.44 -12.89 14.49
CA ARG A 83 -16.33 -14.08 15.34
C ARG A 83 -15.00 -14.80 15.10
N MET A 84 -14.38 -15.25 16.19
CA MET A 84 -13.07 -15.89 16.19
C MET A 84 -13.03 -17.15 17.04
N ASP A 85 -12.06 -18.03 16.79
CA ASP A 85 -11.91 -19.25 17.58
C ASP A 85 -11.51 -18.94 19.03
N PRO A 86 -12.00 -19.72 20.02
CA PRO A 86 -11.57 -19.59 21.41
C PRO A 86 -10.07 -19.88 21.54
N ALA A 87 -9.29 -18.89 21.95
CA ALA A 87 -7.85 -19.00 22.17
C ALA A 87 -7.39 -18.07 23.29
N HIS A 88 -6.16 -18.24 23.77
CA HIS A 88 -5.50 -17.19 24.54
C HIS A 88 -5.07 -16.09 23.56
N VAL A 89 -5.45 -14.85 23.83
CA VAL A 89 -5.22 -13.73 22.90
C VAL A 89 -4.63 -12.54 23.62
N GLN A 90 -3.81 -11.77 22.91
CA GLN A 90 -3.33 -10.46 23.32
C GLN A 90 -4.24 -9.39 22.71
N LEU A 91 -4.79 -8.52 23.54
CA LEU A 91 -5.57 -7.35 23.16
C LEU A 91 -4.77 -6.08 23.40
N ARG A 92 -4.89 -5.15 22.46
CA ARG A 92 -4.30 -3.82 22.58
C ARG A 92 -5.24 -2.77 22.01
N ALA A 93 -5.53 -1.73 22.79
CA ALA A 93 -6.23 -0.54 22.32
C ALA A 93 -5.24 0.63 22.20
N GLN A 94 -5.27 1.36 21.08
CA GLN A 94 -4.36 2.47 20.79
C GLN A 94 -5.09 3.65 20.15
N ALA A 95 -4.73 4.85 20.59
CA ALA A 95 -5.12 6.11 20.00
C ALA A 95 -3.98 7.12 20.19
N VAL A 96 -3.77 7.99 19.21
CA VAL A 96 -2.80 9.08 19.33
C VAL A 96 -3.15 9.93 20.56
N SER A 97 -2.13 10.35 21.31
CA SER A 97 -2.20 11.07 22.61
C SER A 97 -2.64 10.23 23.81
N TYR A 98 -2.71 8.90 23.68
CA TYR A 98 -3.00 7.99 24.78
C TYR A 98 -1.98 6.85 24.86
N ALA A 99 -1.69 6.38 26.07
CA ALA A 99 -0.90 5.18 26.28
C ALA A 99 -1.68 3.94 25.80
N ALA A 100 -0.98 2.95 25.25
CA ALA A 100 -1.60 1.69 24.85
C ALA A 100 -2.19 0.96 26.07
N ALA A 101 -3.47 0.60 26.00
CA ALA A 101 -4.11 -0.29 26.98
C ALA A 101 -4.00 -1.73 26.49
N ARG A 102 -3.75 -2.69 27.40
CA ARG A 102 -3.43 -4.07 27.06
C ARG A 102 -4.12 -5.06 27.99
N ALA A 103 -4.48 -6.22 27.46
CA ALA A 103 -5.00 -7.35 28.23
C ALA A 103 -4.74 -8.67 27.51
N ASP A 104 -4.63 -9.77 28.26
CA ASP A 104 -4.39 -11.11 27.70
C ASP A 104 -5.53 -12.09 28.06
N PRO A 105 -6.77 -11.87 27.59
CA PRO A 105 -7.89 -12.71 27.96
C PRO A 105 -7.86 -14.08 27.29
N ARG A 106 -8.72 -14.97 27.78
CA ARG A 106 -9.10 -16.22 27.11
C ARG A 106 -10.59 -16.16 26.74
N PRO A 107 -10.95 -15.55 25.59
CA PRO A 107 -12.33 -15.49 25.13
C PRO A 107 -12.98 -16.87 25.10
N SER A 108 -14.19 -16.96 25.66
CA SER A 108 -14.96 -18.19 25.75
C SER A 108 -16.47 -17.87 25.75
N GLY A 109 -17.30 -18.88 25.50
CA GLY A 109 -18.74 -18.71 25.36
C GLY A 109 -19.14 -18.03 24.05
N ALA A 110 -20.37 -17.51 23.98
CA ALA A 110 -20.88 -16.87 22.77
C ALA A 110 -20.34 -15.45 22.56
N VAL A 111 -20.11 -14.72 23.66
CA VAL A 111 -19.65 -13.33 23.69
C VAL A 111 -18.64 -13.17 24.83
N HIS A 112 -17.49 -12.55 24.55
CA HIS A 112 -16.52 -12.14 25.56
C HIS A 112 -16.39 -10.61 25.53
N ARG A 113 -16.58 -9.97 26.68
CA ARG A 113 -16.50 -8.51 26.81
C ARG A 113 -15.25 -8.09 27.59
N HIS A 114 -14.53 -7.10 27.09
CA HIS A 114 -13.40 -6.48 27.77
C HIS A 114 -13.41 -4.95 27.56
N ASP A 115 -13.60 -4.17 28.60
CA ASP A 115 -13.64 -2.70 28.49
C ASP A 115 -12.26 -2.10 28.80
N PHE A 116 -11.90 -1.00 28.12
CA PHE A 116 -10.65 -0.27 28.37
C PHE A 116 -10.91 1.17 28.81
N VAL A 117 -10.04 1.68 29.68
CA VAL A 117 -9.93 3.10 30.02
C VAL A 117 -8.58 3.60 29.49
N MET A 118 -8.61 4.54 28.55
CA MET A 118 -7.42 5.10 27.92
C MET A 118 -6.83 6.21 28.80
N ARG A 119 -5.52 6.16 29.01
CA ARG A 119 -4.78 7.17 29.78
C ARG A 119 -4.08 8.14 28.83
N SER A 120 -4.39 9.43 28.92
CA SER A 120 -3.72 10.46 28.13
C SER A 120 -2.23 10.54 28.44
N ILE A 121 -1.44 10.92 27.44
CA ILE A 121 0.01 11.15 27.56
C ILE A 121 0.36 12.49 26.92
N GLU A 122 1.42 13.13 27.42
CA GLU A 122 1.88 14.43 26.91
C GLU A 122 2.82 14.27 25.69
N HIS A 123 3.69 13.25 25.71
CA HIS A 123 4.66 12.98 24.65
C HIS A 123 4.16 11.86 23.74
N PHE A 124 3.45 12.25 22.69
CA PHE A 124 2.78 11.34 21.76
C PHE A 124 3.38 11.33 20.35
N GLU A 125 4.41 12.15 20.10
CA GLU A 125 4.96 12.38 18.75
C GLU A 125 5.42 11.08 18.06
N ALA A 126 5.92 10.11 18.84
CA ALA A 126 6.33 8.80 18.30
C ALA A 126 5.17 8.04 17.64
N GLN A 127 3.92 8.28 18.09
CA GLN A 127 2.73 7.64 17.56
C GLN A 127 2.30 8.20 16.20
N LEU A 128 2.96 9.26 15.71
CA LEU A 128 2.55 9.96 14.50
C LEU A 128 3.25 9.41 13.24
N PRO A 129 2.52 9.31 12.12
CA PRO A 129 3.08 8.98 10.82
C PRO A 129 4.00 10.08 10.28
N GLY A 130 4.86 9.74 9.31
CA GLY A 130 5.90 10.61 8.76
C GLY A 130 5.43 11.96 8.20
N ASP A 131 4.26 12.02 7.56
CA ASP A 131 3.65 13.26 7.06
C ASP A 131 3.37 14.27 8.19
N ARG A 132 2.96 13.81 9.38
CA ARG A 132 2.72 14.68 10.54
C ARG A 132 4.01 15.24 11.12
N TRP A 133 5.11 14.47 11.02
CA TRP A 133 6.44 14.96 11.36
C TRP A 133 6.93 16.03 10.38
N VAL A 134 6.68 15.85 9.07
CA VAL A 134 6.99 16.86 8.06
C VAL A 134 6.12 18.11 8.27
N ALA A 135 4.82 17.95 8.50
CA ALA A 135 3.89 19.05 8.75
C ALA A 135 4.34 19.92 9.95
N ALA A 136 4.85 19.28 11.01
CA ALA A 136 5.31 19.96 12.22
C ALA A 136 6.62 20.74 12.06
N LEU A 137 7.36 20.59 10.95
CA LEU A 137 8.55 21.37 10.66
C LEU A 137 8.20 22.85 10.38
N PRO A 138 8.91 23.82 11.00
CA PRO A 138 8.62 25.24 10.85
C PRO A 138 8.85 25.76 9.43
N GLU A 139 8.10 26.81 9.09
CA GLU A 139 8.10 27.46 7.75
C GLU A 139 8.07 29.00 7.87
N ASP A 140 8.53 29.54 8.99
CA ASP A 140 8.39 30.95 9.34
C ASP A 140 9.20 31.85 8.42
N THR A 141 10.41 31.41 8.05
CA THR A 141 11.32 32.15 7.18
C THR A 141 11.46 31.48 5.81
N PRO A 142 11.90 32.20 4.76
CA PRO A 142 12.25 31.57 3.48
C PRO A 142 13.29 30.46 3.62
N GLU A 143 14.25 30.59 4.55
CA GLU A 143 15.24 29.54 4.79
C GLU A 143 14.62 28.30 5.44
N ASP A 144 13.71 28.47 6.41
CA ASP A 144 13.02 27.33 7.02
C ASP A 144 12.18 26.57 5.98
N ARG A 145 11.43 27.27 5.11
CA ARG A 145 10.68 26.66 3.98
C ARG A 145 11.59 25.89 3.02
N ARG A 146 12.76 26.47 2.71
CA ARG A 146 13.75 25.83 1.85
C ARG A 146 14.31 24.58 2.51
N MET A 147 14.70 24.63 3.78
CA MET A 147 15.26 23.48 4.51
C MET A 147 14.22 22.38 4.75
N LYS A 148 12.96 22.73 5.02
CA LYS A 148 11.86 21.75 5.06
C LYS A 148 11.69 21.04 3.71
N THR A 149 11.69 21.79 2.62
CA THR A 149 11.59 21.22 1.27
C THR A 149 12.79 20.32 0.95
N VAL A 150 14.01 20.77 1.29
CA VAL A 150 15.24 19.99 1.16
C VAL A 150 15.17 18.70 1.97
N PHE A 151 14.75 18.77 3.24
CA PHE A 151 14.56 17.61 4.10
C PHE A 151 13.57 16.60 3.47
N ARG A 152 12.41 17.08 3.00
CA ARG A 152 11.41 16.24 2.32
C ARG A 152 11.99 15.54 1.08
N SER A 153 12.78 16.26 0.29
CA SER A 153 13.42 15.75 -0.92
C SER A 153 14.61 14.82 -0.66
N MET A 154 15.21 14.83 0.54
CA MET A 154 16.42 14.04 0.84
C MET A 154 16.20 12.90 1.82
N CYS A 155 15.31 13.07 2.81
CA CYS A 155 15.26 12.25 4.02
C CYS A 155 14.00 11.37 4.14
N GLY A 156 13.28 11.15 3.04
CA GLY A 156 12.06 10.32 3.01
C GLY A 156 12.01 9.35 1.83
N GLY A 157 13.17 8.86 1.39
CA GLY A 157 13.29 7.96 0.22
C GLY A 157 13.81 6.58 0.58
N CYS A 158 14.55 6.48 1.68
CA CYS A 158 14.97 5.20 2.22
C CYS A 158 13.97 4.74 3.26
N HIS A 159 13.78 5.49 4.34
CA HIS A 159 12.76 5.22 5.33
C HIS A 159 11.81 6.41 5.46
N SER A 160 10.72 6.22 6.20
CA SER A 160 9.78 7.26 6.61
C SER A 160 10.48 8.37 7.40
N GLN A 161 10.00 9.62 7.28
CA GLN A 161 10.66 10.81 7.83
C GLN A 161 10.58 10.87 9.36
N ASN A 162 9.57 10.23 9.96
CA ASN A 162 9.46 10.11 11.41
C ASN A 162 10.65 9.33 11.97
N THR A 163 11.09 8.24 11.34
CA THR A 163 12.28 7.47 11.76
C THR A 163 13.53 8.34 11.87
N ALA A 164 13.76 9.27 10.93
CA ALA A 164 14.88 10.21 11.01
C ALA A 164 14.76 11.18 12.19
N LEU A 165 13.56 11.67 12.49
CA LEU A 165 13.33 12.72 13.46
C LEU A 165 12.98 12.22 14.86
N LEU A 166 12.74 10.92 15.06
CA LEU A 166 12.46 10.33 16.38
C LEU A 166 13.56 10.69 17.39
N THR A 167 14.82 10.54 16.97
CA THR A 167 15.99 10.86 17.80
C THR A 167 16.40 12.32 17.67
N ARG A 168 17.02 12.87 18.73
CA ARG A 168 17.45 14.27 18.81
C ARG A 168 18.97 14.35 18.79
N PHE A 169 19.52 15.24 17.98
CA PHE A 169 20.97 15.44 17.83
C PHE A 169 21.33 16.92 17.86
N ASP A 170 22.47 17.27 18.44
CA ASP A 170 23.05 18.58 18.20
C ASP A 170 23.52 18.71 16.74
N GLU A 171 24.02 19.89 16.37
CA GLU A 171 24.45 20.16 14.99
C GLU A 171 25.57 19.22 14.54
N GLN A 172 26.53 18.91 15.41
CA GLN A 172 27.60 17.97 15.08
C GLN A 172 27.07 16.54 14.89
N GLY A 173 26.12 16.11 15.71
CA GLY A 173 25.43 14.84 15.55
C GLY A 173 24.70 14.77 14.21
N TRP A 174 23.94 15.81 13.85
CA TRP A 174 23.28 15.87 12.54
C TRP A 174 24.26 15.87 11.37
N LEU A 175 25.39 16.59 11.47
CA LEU A 175 26.45 16.54 10.47
C LEU A 175 26.98 15.11 10.28
N ASN A 176 27.17 14.37 11.36
CA ASN A 176 27.61 12.97 11.29
C ASN A 176 26.57 12.08 10.61
N ILE A 177 25.29 12.23 10.98
CA ILE A 177 24.18 11.49 10.37
C ILE A 177 24.07 11.77 8.87
N ILE A 178 24.06 13.04 8.46
CA ILE A 178 23.97 13.43 7.04
C ILE A 178 25.19 12.94 6.25
N THR A 179 26.39 12.96 6.85
CA THR A 179 27.61 12.42 6.22
C THR A 179 27.43 10.96 5.86
N VAL A 180 26.89 10.17 6.79
CA VAL A 180 26.65 8.73 6.59
C VAL A 180 25.53 8.51 5.57
N MET A 181 24.38 9.17 5.74
CA MET A 181 23.23 9.05 4.83
C MET A 181 23.58 9.43 3.39
N SER A 182 24.48 10.40 3.17
CA SER A 182 24.90 10.82 1.84
C SER A 182 25.64 9.73 1.05
N ARG A 183 26.12 8.65 1.69
CA ARG A 183 26.95 7.60 1.09
C ARG A 183 26.31 6.21 1.09
N ILE A 184 25.28 6.00 1.91
CA ILE A 184 24.60 4.71 2.07
C ILE A 184 23.60 4.49 0.92
N ALA A 185 23.26 3.23 0.59
CA ALA A 185 22.16 2.87 -0.31
C ALA A 185 20.90 2.48 0.48
N THR A 186 19.73 2.35 -0.15
CA THR A 186 18.49 1.93 0.57
C THR A 186 18.64 0.57 1.27
N SER A 187 19.49 -0.32 0.76
CA SER A 187 19.86 -1.60 1.38
C SER A 187 20.98 -1.49 2.44
N GLY A 188 21.34 -0.28 2.87
CA GLY A 188 22.48 -0.04 3.75
C GLY A 188 23.83 -0.13 3.02
N TYR A 189 24.88 -0.55 3.75
CA TYR A 189 26.18 -0.95 3.18
C TYR A 189 26.19 -2.38 2.64
N VAL A 190 25.02 -3.02 2.53
CA VAL A 190 24.91 -4.36 1.97
C VAL A 190 24.66 -4.23 0.47
N ALA A 191 25.51 -4.88 -0.33
CA ALA A 191 25.36 -4.92 -1.78
C ALA A 191 24.03 -5.61 -2.13
N SER A 192 23.10 -4.85 -2.70
CA SER A 192 21.97 -5.45 -3.39
C SER A 192 22.43 -5.93 -4.77
N PRO A 193 22.00 -7.12 -5.23
CA PRO A 193 22.29 -7.59 -6.58
C PRO A 193 21.72 -6.71 -7.69
N MET A 194 20.72 -5.86 -7.40
CA MET A 194 20.26 -4.81 -8.32
C MET A 194 21.17 -3.57 -8.32
N SER A 195 22.10 -3.48 -7.39
CA SER A 195 22.97 -2.33 -7.18
C SER A 195 24.34 -2.71 -6.57
N PRO A 196 25.09 -3.65 -7.19
CA PRO A 196 26.30 -4.23 -6.61
C PRO A 196 27.43 -3.21 -6.38
N GLY A 197 27.36 -2.03 -7.00
CA GLY A 197 28.30 -0.93 -6.81
C GLY A 197 27.89 0.14 -5.79
N LEU A 198 26.67 0.10 -5.23
CA LEU A 198 26.15 1.16 -4.36
C LEU A 198 26.51 1.01 -2.88
N ALA A 199 26.99 -0.17 -2.47
CA ALA A 199 27.26 -0.55 -1.10
C ALA A 199 28.76 -0.54 -0.79
N ARG A 200 29.35 0.65 -0.71
CA ARG A 200 30.75 0.84 -0.31
C ARG A 200 30.90 2.06 0.59
N GLU A 201 31.72 1.94 1.64
CA GLU A 201 32.01 3.04 2.57
C GLU A 201 32.74 4.20 1.89
N ASP A 202 33.51 3.94 0.83
CA ASP A 202 34.30 4.93 0.09
C ASP A 202 33.52 5.68 -1.00
N ARG A 203 32.22 5.42 -1.14
CA ARG A 203 31.36 6.07 -2.14
C ARG A 203 31.35 7.59 -1.94
N ALA A 204 31.43 8.33 -3.05
CA ALA A 204 31.24 9.79 -3.03
C ALA A 204 29.85 10.16 -2.48
N PRO A 205 29.75 11.23 -1.68
CA PRO A 205 28.47 11.65 -1.13
C PRO A 205 27.51 12.09 -2.23
N SER A 206 26.21 11.97 -1.99
CA SER A 206 25.16 12.59 -2.80
C SER A 206 25.47 14.09 -2.94
N PRO A 207 25.67 14.63 -4.16
CA PRO A 207 26.06 16.03 -4.34
C PRO A 207 25.05 17.00 -3.75
N LEU A 208 23.76 16.67 -3.83
CA LEU A 208 22.71 17.49 -3.26
C LEU A 208 22.78 17.51 -1.72
N MET A 209 22.94 16.34 -1.08
CA MET A 209 23.05 16.27 0.39
C MET A 209 24.32 16.96 0.89
N ASP A 210 25.44 16.83 0.16
CA ASP A 210 26.70 17.50 0.50
C ASP A 210 26.58 19.02 0.39
N TYR A 211 25.95 19.52 -0.68
CA TYR A 211 25.71 20.96 -0.88
C TYR A 211 24.87 21.60 0.23
N TYR A 212 23.81 20.92 0.70
CA TYR A 212 22.95 21.45 1.76
C TYR A 212 23.39 21.05 3.17
N LYS A 213 24.46 20.26 3.32
CA LYS A 213 24.80 19.55 4.56
C LYS A 213 24.81 20.43 5.81
N GLU A 214 25.57 21.52 5.78
CA GLU A 214 25.72 22.39 6.97
C GLU A 214 24.42 23.14 7.28
N ARG A 215 23.74 23.68 6.26
CA ARG A 215 22.46 24.39 6.41
C ARG A 215 21.38 23.46 6.96
N LEU A 216 21.32 22.23 6.45
CA LEU A 216 20.36 21.22 6.90
C LEU A 216 20.68 20.75 8.32
N ALA A 217 21.95 20.55 8.68
CA ALA A 217 22.34 20.18 10.03
C ALA A 217 21.98 21.27 11.05
N ALA A 218 22.28 22.53 10.74
CA ALA A 218 21.92 23.68 11.59
C ALA A 218 20.40 23.79 11.76
N TYR A 219 19.64 23.63 10.67
CA TYR A 219 18.18 23.61 10.72
C TYR A 219 17.65 22.46 11.58
N LEU A 220 18.15 21.23 11.38
CA LEU A 220 17.73 20.06 12.16
C LEU A 220 18.12 20.16 13.63
N ALA A 221 19.25 20.78 13.97
CA ALA A 221 19.63 21.08 15.35
C ALA A 221 18.72 22.13 15.98
N LYS A 222 18.30 23.16 15.22
CA LYS A 222 17.33 24.17 15.67
C LYS A 222 15.96 23.55 15.96
N VAL A 223 15.45 22.66 15.10
CA VAL A 223 14.09 22.11 15.23
C VAL A 223 14.02 20.84 16.08
N ARG A 224 15.05 19.99 16.02
CA ARG A 224 15.11 18.66 16.66
C ARG A 224 16.44 18.42 17.40
N GLY A 225 17.06 19.48 17.93
CA GLY A 225 18.22 19.39 18.82
C GLY A 225 17.88 19.08 20.28
N PRO A 226 18.87 19.06 21.19
CA PRO A 226 18.66 18.70 22.61
C PRO A 226 17.86 19.73 23.42
N GLY A 227 17.76 20.98 22.95
CA GLY A 227 16.97 22.05 23.59
C GLY A 227 15.45 21.88 23.38
N PRO A 228 14.63 22.91 23.66
CA PRO A 228 13.21 22.91 23.28
C PRO A 228 13.04 22.76 21.75
N SER A 229 12.08 21.94 21.31
CA SER A 229 11.76 21.79 19.89
C SER A 229 10.87 22.93 19.42
N LEU A 230 11.10 23.41 18.20
CA LEU A 230 10.19 24.35 17.51
C LEU A 230 9.07 23.64 16.74
N MET A 231 9.04 22.30 16.78
CA MET A 231 8.03 21.53 16.07
C MET A 231 6.70 21.56 16.81
N HIS A 232 5.63 21.78 16.06
CA HIS A 232 4.27 21.77 16.57
C HIS A 232 3.52 20.56 16.01
N PHE A 233 3.37 19.54 16.84
CA PHE A 233 2.69 18.30 16.46
C PHE A 233 1.19 18.40 16.73
N GLU A 234 0.40 18.16 15.69
CA GLU A 234 -1.06 18.03 15.84
C GLU A 234 -1.48 16.63 15.37
N PRO A 235 -2.25 15.87 16.17
CA PRO A 235 -2.86 14.63 15.73
C PRO A 235 -3.83 14.84 14.56
N ARG A 236 -4.03 13.80 13.75
CA ARG A 236 -5.17 13.76 12.83
C ARG A 236 -6.47 13.50 13.60
N PRO A 237 -7.63 13.91 13.06
CA PRO A 237 -8.91 13.41 13.53
C PRO A 237 -8.93 11.87 13.49
N ARG A 238 -9.56 11.24 14.49
CA ARG A 238 -9.72 9.79 14.49
C ARG A 238 -10.72 9.36 13.39
N PRO A 239 -10.63 8.13 12.87
CA PRO A 239 -11.60 7.60 11.93
C PRO A 239 -13.03 7.61 12.48
N THR A 240 -14.00 7.97 11.64
CA THR A 240 -15.44 8.00 11.95
C THR A 240 -16.27 7.49 10.76
N GLY A 241 -17.55 7.20 10.95
CA GLY A 241 -18.46 6.85 9.85
C GLY A 241 -18.08 5.56 9.12
N ASP A 242 -17.95 5.59 7.79
CA ASP A 242 -17.59 4.40 6.99
C ASP A 242 -16.16 3.92 7.24
N ALA A 243 -15.26 4.82 7.68
CA ALA A 243 -13.87 4.48 7.93
C ALA A 243 -13.71 3.47 9.09
N VAL A 244 -14.65 3.44 10.04
CA VAL A 244 -14.62 2.52 11.18
C VAL A 244 -15.23 1.14 10.88
N LEU A 245 -15.71 0.92 9.65
CA LEU A 245 -16.25 -0.38 9.20
C LEU A 245 -15.17 -1.34 8.68
N VAL A 246 -13.93 -0.86 8.53
CA VAL A 246 -12.83 -1.69 8.06
C VAL A 246 -12.37 -2.67 9.15
N VAL A 247 -12.14 -3.91 8.73
CA VAL A 247 -11.44 -4.95 9.48
C VAL A 247 -10.08 -5.11 8.83
N ILE A 248 -9.01 -4.88 9.59
CA ILE A 248 -7.64 -4.92 9.08
C ILE A 248 -6.95 -6.15 9.63
N ARG A 249 -6.48 -7.04 8.76
CA ARG A 249 -5.68 -8.20 9.12
C ARG A 249 -4.25 -7.97 8.72
N GLU A 250 -3.33 -8.08 9.66
CA GLU A 250 -1.90 -7.92 9.44
C GLU A 250 -1.19 -9.25 9.67
N TYR A 251 -0.30 -9.60 8.77
CA TYR A 251 0.51 -10.82 8.80
C TYR A 251 1.98 -10.40 8.80
N ASP A 252 2.75 -10.84 9.79
CA ASP A 252 4.19 -10.58 9.77
C ASP A 252 4.84 -11.41 8.66
N THR A 253 5.86 -10.86 7.99
CA THR A 253 6.62 -11.53 6.93
C THR A 253 8.07 -11.74 7.38
N PRO A 254 8.33 -12.54 8.44
CA PRO A 254 9.67 -12.72 8.96
C PRO A 254 10.57 -13.41 7.95
N GLY A 255 11.88 -13.19 8.08
CA GLY A 255 12.87 -14.05 7.44
C GLY A 255 12.77 -15.49 7.92
N GLN A 256 13.16 -16.44 7.07
CA GLN A 256 13.19 -17.84 7.48
C GLN A 256 14.14 -18.03 8.67
N GLY A 257 13.66 -18.71 9.72
CA GLY A 257 14.43 -18.98 10.94
C GLY A 257 14.31 -17.92 12.04
N TYR A 258 13.60 -16.82 11.80
CA TYR A 258 13.27 -15.84 12.84
C TYR A 258 11.90 -16.15 13.47
N GLY A 259 11.79 -15.92 14.78
CA GLY A 259 10.57 -16.18 15.55
C GLY A 259 9.52 -15.07 15.41
N LEU A 260 8.29 -15.38 15.82
CA LEU A 260 7.18 -14.44 15.89
C LEU A 260 6.82 -14.11 17.36
N PRO A 261 6.22 -12.93 17.64
CA PRO A 261 6.06 -11.79 16.75
C PRO A 261 7.38 -11.03 16.57
N ASP A 262 7.47 -10.19 15.54
CA ASP A 262 8.64 -9.33 15.35
C ASP A 262 8.66 -8.18 16.38
N TRP A 263 9.84 -7.90 16.92
CA TRP A 263 10.05 -7.04 18.09
C TRP A 263 10.09 -5.55 17.73
N GLU A 264 10.34 -5.21 16.47
CA GLU A 264 10.28 -3.85 15.90
C GLU A 264 9.31 -3.83 14.72
N SER A 265 8.01 -3.97 15.00
CA SER A 265 6.98 -4.15 13.97
C SER A 265 6.06 -2.93 13.77
N GLY A 266 6.36 -1.80 14.41
CA GLY A 266 5.52 -0.58 14.39
C GLY A 266 4.13 -0.75 15.04
N SER A 267 3.84 -1.93 15.58
CA SER A 267 2.53 -2.28 16.15
C SER A 267 2.26 -1.60 17.50
N ASN A 268 3.33 -1.23 18.22
CA ASN A 268 3.25 -0.50 19.50
C ASN A 268 3.59 0.96 19.26
N TRP A 269 2.57 1.82 19.16
CA TRP A 269 2.77 3.17 18.62
C TRP A 269 3.65 4.06 19.50
N ILE A 270 3.79 3.76 20.80
CA ILE A 270 4.66 4.53 21.69
C ILE A 270 6.16 4.33 21.41
N GLU A 271 6.52 3.23 20.72
CA GLU A 271 7.90 2.97 20.29
C GLU A 271 8.22 3.69 18.97
N GLY A 272 7.19 4.05 18.20
CA GLY A 272 7.29 4.72 16.92
C GLY A 272 7.57 3.80 15.74
N ALA A 273 7.94 4.40 14.61
CA ALA A 273 8.25 3.68 13.39
C ALA A 273 9.49 2.78 13.58
N PRO A 274 9.45 1.52 13.11
CA PRO A 274 10.56 0.59 13.24
C PRO A 274 11.71 0.94 12.28
N SER A 275 12.89 0.37 12.54
CA SER A 275 13.98 0.39 11.56
C SER A 275 13.91 -0.84 10.65
N LYS A 276 13.70 -0.61 9.37
CA LYS A 276 13.74 -1.64 8.32
C LYS A 276 15.12 -2.28 8.07
N THR A 277 16.17 -1.90 8.81
CA THR A 277 17.51 -2.50 8.69
C THR A 277 17.70 -3.76 9.55
N ASN A 278 16.70 -4.13 10.35
CA ASN A 278 16.72 -5.36 11.11
C ASN A 278 16.70 -6.56 10.15
N ARG A 279 17.68 -7.47 10.26
CA ARG A 279 17.79 -8.65 9.38
C ARG A 279 16.70 -9.70 9.61
N ALA A 280 15.96 -9.62 10.72
CA ALA A 280 14.77 -10.43 10.95
C ALA A 280 13.61 -10.02 10.01
N ASN A 281 13.60 -8.77 9.58
CA ASN A 281 12.59 -8.15 8.76
C ASN A 281 12.86 -8.54 7.30
N HIS A 282 12.03 -9.41 6.71
CA HIS A 282 12.03 -9.57 5.25
C HIS A 282 11.04 -8.59 4.63
N HIS A 283 11.51 -7.87 3.62
CA HIS A 283 10.80 -6.72 3.07
C HIS A 283 9.68 -7.24 2.18
N ALA A 284 8.42 -7.05 2.59
CA ALA A 284 7.29 -7.11 1.67
C ALA A 284 7.34 -5.82 0.82
N MET A 285 8.10 -5.87 -0.28
CA MET A 285 8.32 -4.67 -1.12
C MET A 285 7.05 -4.29 -1.87
N ASP A 286 6.41 -5.28 -2.48
CA ASP A 286 5.10 -5.17 -3.10
C ASP A 286 4.24 -6.38 -2.74
N GLY A 287 2.97 -6.36 -3.11
CA GLY A 287 2.09 -7.49 -2.87
C GLY A 287 0.78 -7.46 -3.63
N THR A 288 0.19 -8.65 -3.81
CA THR A 288 -1.12 -8.83 -4.44
C THR A 288 -2.01 -9.77 -3.64
N LEU A 289 -3.26 -9.89 -4.07
CA LEU A 289 -4.25 -10.84 -3.57
C LEU A 289 -4.64 -11.79 -4.71
N ASP A 290 -4.93 -13.05 -4.39
CA ASP A 290 -5.70 -13.92 -5.29
C ASP A 290 -7.22 -13.74 -5.08
N PHE A 291 -8.02 -14.42 -5.91
CA PHE A 291 -9.48 -14.37 -5.85
C PHE A 291 -10.09 -15.16 -4.68
N ASP A 292 -9.27 -15.90 -3.92
CA ASP A 292 -9.64 -16.55 -2.64
C ASP A 292 -9.29 -15.68 -1.42
N GLY A 293 -8.60 -14.56 -1.66
CA GLY A 293 -8.16 -13.58 -0.68
C GLY A 293 -6.88 -13.94 0.05
N ASN A 294 -6.08 -14.90 -0.43
CA ASN A 294 -4.72 -15.11 0.05
C ASN A 294 -3.83 -13.97 -0.40
N LEU A 295 -2.81 -13.68 0.41
CA LEU A 295 -1.89 -12.59 0.13
C LEU A 295 -0.59 -13.13 -0.48
N TYR A 296 0.01 -12.33 -1.34
CA TYR A 296 1.32 -12.60 -1.90
C TYR A 296 2.19 -11.37 -1.72
N PHE A 297 3.46 -11.58 -1.39
CA PHE A 297 4.42 -10.49 -1.26
C PHE A 297 5.74 -10.81 -1.96
N SER A 298 6.38 -9.76 -2.46
CA SER A 298 7.68 -9.84 -3.13
C SER A 298 8.84 -9.62 -2.15
N ASP A 299 9.95 -10.32 -2.37
CA ASP A 299 11.18 -10.21 -1.57
C ASP A 299 12.29 -9.60 -2.45
N ASP A 300 12.63 -8.34 -2.18
CA ASP A 300 13.50 -7.55 -3.06
C ASP A 300 14.92 -7.35 -2.52
N LEU A 301 15.03 -6.59 -1.42
CA LEU A 301 16.30 -6.02 -0.95
C LEU A 301 17.11 -6.96 -0.04
N ASN A 302 16.53 -8.07 0.40
CA ASN A 302 17.19 -9.06 1.24
C ASN A 302 17.57 -10.29 0.44
N THR A 303 18.79 -10.27 -0.10
CA THR A 303 19.35 -11.44 -0.79
C THR A 303 19.32 -12.65 0.13
N ASN A 304 18.58 -13.67 -0.25
CA ASN A 304 18.36 -14.86 0.56
C ASN A 304 18.29 -16.12 -0.33
N PRO A 305 18.59 -17.31 0.19
CA PRO A 305 18.54 -18.55 -0.58
C PRO A 305 17.15 -19.19 -0.64
N TYR A 306 16.12 -18.59 -0.04
CA TYR A 306 14.89 -19.29 0.31
C TYR A 306 13.68 -18.86 -0.52
N ARG A 307 13.57 -17.57 -0.84
CA ARG A 307 12.33 -16.97 -1.33
C ARG A 307 12.56 -15.81 -2.28
N SER A 308 11.82 -15.84 -3.38
CA SER A 308 11.57 -14.73 -4.29
C SER A 308 10.21 -14.06 -4.01
N ILE A 309 9.16 -14.84 -3.79
CA ILE A 309 7.84 -14.38 -3.33
C ILE A 309 7.26 -15.32 -2.27
N GLY A 310 6.39 -14.83 -1.39
CA GLY A 310 5.71 -15.63 -0.38
C GLY A 310 4.19 -15.56 -0.52
N LYS A 311 3.51 -16.70 -0.42
CA LYS A 311 2.04 -16.80 -0.28
C LYS A 311 1.69 -16.88 1.20
N ILE A 312 0.70 -16.12 1.64
CA ILE A 312 0.13 -16.15 2.98
C ILE A 312 -1.30 -16.69 2.89
N ASP A 313 -1.58 -17.82 3.52
CA ASP A 313 -2.96 -18.25 3.75
C ASP A 313 -3.62 -17.24 4.69
N TRP A 314 -4.67 -16.57 4.21
CA TRP A 314 -5.25 -15.46 4.97
C TRP A 314 -5.98 -15.93 6.24
N ARG A 315 -6.39 -17.19 6.33
CA ARG A 315 -7.11 -17.71 7.50
C ARG A 315 -6.14 -18.10 8.60
N THR A 316 -5.03 -18.76 8.25
CA THR A 316 -4.08 -19.32 9.22
C THR A 316 -2.87 -18.42 9.46
N GLY A 317 -2.50 -17.60 8.49
CA GLY A 317 -1.26 -16.83 8.47
C GLY A 317 -0.01 -17.65 8.11
N GLU A 318 -0.18 -18.89 7.65
CA GLU A 318 0.91 -19.75 7.16
C GLU A 318 1.54 -19.16 5.90
N ILE A 319 2.87 -19.20 5.82
CA ILE A 319 3.63 -18.67 4.70
C ILE A 319 4.27 -19.81 3.91
N THR A 320 3.96 -19.88 2.62
CA THR A 320 4.61 -20.78 1.65
C THR A 320 5.51 -19.98 0.71
N ASN A 321 6.78 -20.38 0.60
CA ASN A 321 7.78 -19.65 -0.18
C ASN A 321 7.90 -20.20 -1.61
N VAL A 322 8.04 -19.32 -2.59
CA VAL A 322 8.43 -19.66 -3.97
C VAL A 322 9.86 -19.23 -4.20
N HIS A 323 10.72 -20.17 -4.64
CA HIS A 323 12.12 -19.93 -4.95
C HIS A 323 12.33 -19.92 -6.47
N VAL A 324 12.62 -18.75 -7.04
CA VAL A 324 13.08 -18.64 -8.43
C VAL A 324 14.60 -18.43 -8.42
N PRO A 325 15.41 -19.36 -8.96
CA PRO A 325 16.85 -19.29 -8.84
C PRO A 325 17.43 -18.12 -9.63
N ARG A 326 18.43 -17.46 -9.04
CA ARG A 326 19.15 -16.38 -9.73
C ARG A 326 19.89 -16.90 -10.95
N ARG A 327 20.05 -16.02 -11.94
CA ARG A 327 20.79 -16.38 -13.17
C ARG A 327 22.29 -16.59 -12.89
N ALA A 328 22.89 -15.75 -12.06
CA ALA A 328 24.33 -15.77 -11.80
C ALA A 328 24.75 -16.67 -10.63
N THR A 329 23.85 -16.89 -9.66
CA THR A 329 24.09 -17.64 -8.42
C THR A 329 22.87 -18.50 -8.09
N PRO A 330 22.65 -19.64 -8.79
CA PRO A 330 21.39 -20.39 -8.74
C PRO A 330 20.97 -20.90 -7.35
N GLU A 331 21.89 -20.96 -6.39
CA GLU A 331 21.63 -21.28 -4.98
C GLU A 331 20.89 -20.16 -4.22
N MET A 332 20.85 -18.95 -4.80
CA MET A 332 20.18 -17.79 -4.23
C MET A 332 18.84 -17.54 -4.95
N ALA A 333 17.84 -17.07 -4.20
CA ALA A 333 16.57 -16.65 -4.76
C ALA A 333 16.69 -15.29 -5.48
N SER A 334 16.00 -15.15 -6.59
CA SER A 334 15.91 -13.91 -7.36
C SER A 334 15.17 -12.84 -6.56
N ALA A 335 15.67 -11.60 -6.64
CA ALA A 335 14.98 -10.45 -6.06
C ALA A 335 13.76 -10.11 -6.93
N VAL A 336 12.64 -9.84 -6.28
CA VAL A 336 11.39 -9.45 -6.94
C VAL A 336 10.96 -8.11 -6.38
N HIS A 337 10.86 -7.11 -7.26
CA HIS A 337 10.48 -5.76 -6.86
C HIS A 337 8.96 -5.60 -6.79
N ASP A 338 8.25 -5.96 -7.86
CA ASP A 338 6.81 -5.82 -8.04
C ASP A 338 6.19 -7.17 -8.44
N LEU A 339 4.93 -7.40 -8.07
CA LEU A 339 4.15 -8.56 -8.51
C LEU A 339 2.68 -8.21 -8.72
N ILE A 340 2.07 -8.82 -9.74
CA ILE A 340 0.66 -8.62 -10.07
C ILE A 340 -0.06 -9.97 -10.22
N ALA A 341 -1.40 -9.95 -10.15
CA ALA A 341 -2.25 -11.05 -10.58
C ALA A 341 -3.01 -10.64 -11.85
N ASP A 342 -3.05 -11.49 -12.87
CA ASP A 342 -3.84 -11.25 -14.08
C ASP A 342 -5.35 -11.45 -13.85
N GLN A 343 -6.16 -11.42 -14.91
CA GLN A 343 -7.62 -11.61 -14.82
C GLN A 343 -8.00 -13.06 -14.49
N GLU A 344 -7.13 -14.02 -14.82
CA GLU A 344 -7.28 -15.44 -14.58
C GLU A 344 -6.72 -15.88 -13.22
N GLY A 345 -5.98 -15.02 -12.53
CA GLY A 345 -5.41 -15.25 -11.20
C GLY A 345 -3.96 -15.71 -11.24
N THR A 346 -3.35 -15.85 -12.42
CA THR A 346 -1.93 -16.16 -12.56
C THR A 346 -1.11 -14.98 -12.05
N LEU A 347 -0.05 -15.28 -11.30
CA LEU A 347 0.84 -14.25 -10.77
C LEU A 347 1.97 -13.97 -11.75
N TRP A 348 2.34 -12.71 -11.91
CA TRP A 348 3.38 -12.27 -12.84
C TRP A 348 4.38 -11.34 -12.17
N PHE A 349 5.67 -11.56 -12.44
CA PHE A 349 6.74 -10.68 -11.97
C PHE A 349 8.04 -10.85 -12.76
N GLY A 350 8.96 -9.92 -12.56
CA GLY A 350 10.31 -9.95 -13.10
C GLY A 350 11.28 -10.56 -12.10
N ALA A 351 12.12 -11.49 -12.56
CA ALA A 351 13.15 -12.15 -11.75
C ALA A 351 14.50 -12.16 -12.49
N ASP A 352 15.45 -11.34 -12.01
CA ASP A 352 16.76 -11.14 -12.65
C ASP A 352 16.66 -10.79 -14.15
N GLY A 353 15.75 -9.88 -14.50
CA GLY A 353 15.57 -9.41 -15.87
C GLY A 353 14.74 -10.34 -16.77
N ARG A 354 14.05 -11.33 -16.20
CA ARG A 354 13.27 -12.36 -16.91
C ARG A 354 11.82 -12.36 -16.43
N LEU A 355 10.84 -12.49 -17.32
CA LEU A 355 9.44 -12.60 -16.95
C LEU A 355 9.15 -14.01 -16.41
N VAL A 356 8.47 -14.06 -15.27
CA VAL A 356 8.06 -15.29 -14.58
C VAL A 356 6.56 -15.27 -14.35
N SER A 357 5.92 -16.41 -14.56
CA SER A 357 4.56 -16.66 -14.06
C SER A 357 4.58 -17.65 -12.91
N VAL A 358 3.60 -17.56 -12.02
CA VAL A 358 3.35 -18.53 -10.95
C VAL A 358 1.87 -18.87 -10.91
N ASP A 359 1.57 -20.17 -10.90
CA ASP A 359 0.23 -20.67 -10.66
C ASP A 359 -0.11 -20.51 -9.16
N PRO A 360 -1.21 -19.83 -8.79
CA PRO A 360 -1.50 -19.48 -7.41
C PRO A 360 -1.87 -20.69 -6.53
N ASP A 361 -2.35 -21.78 -7.13
CA ASP A 361 -2.84 -22.98 -6.44
C ASP A 361 -1.70 -23.96 -6.13
N THR A 362 -0.84 -24.18 -7.11
CA THR A 362 0.28 -25.14 -7.05
C THR A 362 1.59 -24.51 -6.62
N LEU A 363 1.74 -23.19 -6.81
CA LEU A 363 2.98 -22.43 -6.63
C LEU A 363 4.13 -22.87 -7.56
N GLU A 364 3.81 -23.59 -8.63
CA GLU A 364 4.76 -23.88 -9.70
C GLU A 364 5.03 -22.61 -10.51
N TRP A 365 6.30 -22.40 -10.88
CA TRP A 365 6.73 -21.23 -11.64
C TRP A 365 7.26 -21.63 -13.01
N GLU A 366 7.04 -20.77 -14.02
CA GLU A 366 7.57 -20.92 -15.38
C GLU A 366 8.35 -19.66 -15.79
N LEU A 367 9.49 -19.83 -16.46
CA LEU A 367 10.15 -18.74 -17.17
C LEU A 367 9.49 -18.55 -18.52
N MET A 368 8.99 -17.35 -18.79
CA MET A 368 8.28 -17.07 -20.02
C MET A 368 9.23 -17.03 -21.21
N THR A 369 8.82 -17.68 -22.29
CA THR A 369 9.54 -17.68 -23.57
C THR A 369 8.61 -17.34 -24.73
N THR A 370 9.17 -16.79 -25.80
CA THR A 370 8.50 -16.67 -27.10
C THR A 370 8.28 -18.05 -27.74
N PRO A 371 7.47 -18.17 -28.82
CA PRO A 371 7.31 -19.43 -29.56
C PRO A 371 8.63 -19.99 -30.11
N GLU A 372 9.62 -19.14 -30.35
CA GLU A 372 10.97 -19.50 -30.80
C GLU A 372 11.88 -19.96 -29.66
N GLY A 373 11.40 -19.91 -28.40
CA GLY A 373 12.14 -20.33 -27.21
C GLY A 373 13.05 -19.25 -26.62
N GLU A 374 12.90 -17.98 -27.01
CA GLU A 374 13.66 -16.87 -26.43
C GLU A 374 13.05 -16.43 -25.10
N ILE A 375 13.88 -16.22 -24.07
CA ILE A 375 13.41 -15.74 -22.77
C ILE A 375 12.87 -14.31 -22.89
N VAL A 376 11.65 -14.09 -22.40
CA VAL A 376 11.02 -12.77 -22.35
C VAL A 376 11.68 -11.95 -21.23
N PRO A 377 12.23 -10.75 -21.54
CA PRO A 377 12.80 -9.92 -20.51
C PRO A 377 11.73 -9.14 -19.77
N ALA A 378 11.98 -8.86 -18.49
CA ALA A 378 11.09 -8.05 -17.68
C ALA A 378 11.90 -7.22 -16.67
N GLY A 379 11.47 -5.98 -16.42
CA GLY A 379 12.06 -5.12 -15.40
C GLY A 379 11.41 -5.32 -14.03
N GLY A 380 11.42 -4.25 -13.22
CA GLY A 380 10.91 -4.28 -11.85
C GLY A 380 9.45 -3.87 -11.69
N PHE A 381 8.73 -3.58 -12.77
CA PHE A 381 7.35 -3.06 -12.73
C PHE A 381 6.51 -3.71 -13.82
N HIS A 382 5.29 -4.09 -13.46
CA HIS A 382 4.39 -4.86 -14.31
C HIS A 382 2.96 -4.37 -14.17
N ASP A 383 2.18 -4.54 -15.22
CA ASP A 383 0.72 -4.44 -15.12
C ASP A 383 0.04 -5.30 -16.19
N LYS A 384 -1.25 -5.56 -16.03
CA LYS A 384 -2.10 -6.20 -17.03
C LYS A 384 -2.92 -5.17 -17.79
N ASP A 385 -3.20 -5.43 -19.06
CA ASP A 385 -4.10 -4.58 -19.85
C ASP A 385 -5.49 -5.22 -20.04
N GLY A 386 -6.44 -4.42 -20.55
CA GLY A 386 -7.82 -4.85 -20.78
C GLY A 386 -8.00 -5.96 -21.83
N LEU A 387 -6.96 -6.24 -22.62
CA LEU A 387 -6.96 -7.30 -23.63
C LEU A 387 -6.25 -8.59 -23.15
N GLY A 388 -5.83 -8.63 -21.88
CA GLY A 388 -5.16 -9.77 -21.26
C GLY A 388 -3.65 -9.85 -21.54
N GLY A 389 -3.04 -8.77 -22.01
CA GLY A 389 -1.59 -8.67 -22.17
C GLY A 389 -0.89 -8.33 -20.87
N ILE A 390 0.27 -8.94 -20.66
CA ILE A 390 1.14 -8.67 -19.53
C ILE A 390 2.22 -7.69 -19.96
N TRP A 391 2.21 -6.50 -19.38
CA TRP A 391 3.19 -5.47 -19.60
C TRP A 391 4.33 -5.57 -18.59
N GLY A 392 5.56 -5.36 -19.07
CA GLY A 392 6.76 -5.27 -18.25
C GLY A 392 7.59 -4.06 -18.66
N ALA A 393 7.87 -3.17 -17.72
CA ALA A 393 8.69 -1.99 -17.96
C ALA A 393 10.14 -2.41 -18.20
N LEU A 394 10.77 -1.80 -19.19
CA LEU A 394 12.20 -1.92 -19.46
C LEU A 394 12.85 -0.56 -19.20
N GLY A 395 14.17 -0.52 -18.99
CA GLY A 395 14.85 0.70 -18.55
C GLY A 395 14.53 1.98 -19.34
N ARG A 396 14.28 1.91 -20.66
CA ARG A 396 13.81 3.03 -21.51
C ARG A 396 12.79 2.56 -22.56
N GLY A 397 11.85 1.72 -22.16
CA GLY A 397 10.87 1.10 -23.04
C GLY A 397 9.98 0.11 -22.29
N ALA A 398 9.31 -0.77 -23.02
CA ALA A 398 8.45 -1.79 -22.45
C ALA A 398 8.44 -3.06 -23.31
N VAL A 399 7.98 -4.15 -22.72
CA VAL A 399 7.50 -5.33 -23.45
C VAL A 399 6.04 -5.57 -23.08
N ARG A 400 5.25 -6.00 -24.06
CA ARG A 400 3.93 -6.60 -23.86
C ARG A 400 4.02 -8.07 -24.27
N TYR A 401 3.61 -8.97 -23.39
CA TYR A 401 3.56 -10.41 -23.59
C TYR A 401 2.11 -10.89 -23.63
N ASP A 402 1.74 -11.66 -24.65
CA ASP A 402 0.43 -12.32 -24.72
C ASP A 402 0.55 -13.73 -24.14
N PRO A 403 -0.11 -14.04 -23.01
CA PRO A 403 0.02 -15.35 -22.36
C PRO A 403 -0.61 -16.50 -23.16
N LYS A 404 -1.53 -16.21 -24.10
CA LYS A 404 -2.23 -17.23 -24.90
C LYS A 404 -1.41 -17.62 -26.12
N THR A 405 -0.82 -16.64 -26.81
CA THR A 405 -0.01 -16.89 -28.02
C THR A 405 1.48 -17.04 -27.72
N ARG A 406 1.92 -16.60 -26.54
CA ARG A 406 3.32 -16.42 -26.13
C ARG A 406 4.10 -15.39 -26.95
N GLU A 407 3.42 -14.61 -27.80
CA GLU A 407 4.05 -13.57 -28.61
C GLU A 407 4.43 -12.35 -27.75
N THR A 408 5.46 -11.62 -28.18
CA THR A 408 5.88 -10.38 -27.53
C THR A 408 5.93 -9.22 -28.51
N THR A 409 5.58 -8.04 -28.01
CA THR A 409 5.83 -6.76 -28.71
C THR A 409 6.71 -5.87 -27.83
N ARG A 410 7.76 -5.30 -28.42
CA ARG A 410 8.70 -4.41 -27.71
C ARG A 410 8.49 -2.97 -28.13
N TYR A 411 8.57 -2.09 -27.15
CA TYR A 411 8.40 -0.66 -27.30
C TYR A 411 9.61 0.08 -26.76
N GLN A 412 9.89 1.25 -27.33
CA GLN A 412 10.94 2.15 -26.90
C GLN A 412 10.34 3.51 -26.58
N ASN A 413 10.75 4.11 -25.46
CA ASN A 413 10.30 5.46 -25.12
C ASN A 413 10.77 6.45 -26.21
N PRO A 414 9.95 7.41 -26.65
CA PRO A 414 10.38 8.44 -27.59
C PRO A 414 11.58 9.25 -27.05
N THR A 415 11.49 9.73 -25.82
CA THR A 415 12.61 10.43 -25.16
C THR A 415 13.64 9.43 -24.63
N GLN A 416 14.71 9.24 -25.41
CA GLN A 416 15.81 8.34 -25.05
C GLN A 416 16.98 9.02 -24.34
N LYS A 417 17.09 10.35 -24.37
CA LYS A 417 18.17 11.11 -23.70
C LYS A 417 17.63 12.47 -23.27
N SER A 418 18.09 12.96 -22.12
CA SER A 418 17.75 14.29 -21.62
C SER A 418 18.90 14.85 -20.76
N THR A 419 19.06 16.17 -20.77
CA THR A 419 19.90 16.90 -19.81
C THR A 419 19.10 17.39 -18.60
N LEU A 420 17.77 17.28 -18.65
CA LEU A 420 16.86 17.73 -17.59
C LEU A 420 16.59 16.63 -16.56
N GLY A 421 16.81 15.37 -16.93
CA GLY A 421 16.78 14.27 -15.98
C GLY A 421 16.76 12.86 -16.56
N SER A 422 16.58 11.88 -15.67
CA SER A 422 16.50 10.47 -16.06
C SER A 422 15.32 10.23 -17.00
N THR A 423 15.59 9.57 -18.13
CA THR A 423 14.56 9.13 -19.07
C THR A 423 14.11 7.69 -18.79
N GLY A 424 14.52 7.14 -17.65
CA GLY A 424 14.15 5.79 -17.27
C GLY A 424 12.75 5.75 -16.69
N SER A 425 12.00 4.71 -17.04
CA SER A 425 10.65 4.50 -16.52
C SER A 425 10.72 4.02 -15.07
N TYR A 426 9.76 4.46 -14.24
CA TYR A 426 9.60 3.97 -12.88
C TYR A 426 8.36 3.10 -12.74
N GLY A 427 7.15 3.59 -12.95
CA GLY A 427 5.94 2.76 -12.89
C GLY A 427 5.32 2.55 -14.26
N MET A 428 4.37 1.63 -14.32
CA MET A 428 3.56 1.44 -15.52
C MET A 428 2.12 1.06 -15.20
N ALA A 429 1.24 1.26 -16.18
CA ALA A 429 -0.13 0.78 -16.18
C ALA A 429 -0.51 0.22 -17.55
N GLY A 430 -1.35 -0.81 -17.58
CA GLY A 430 -2.12 -1.19 -18.76
C GLY A 430 -3.43 -0.40 -18.80
N ASP A 431 -3.87 0.03 -19.98
CA ASP A 431 -5.22 0.58 -20.15
C ASP A 431 -6.21 -0.45 -20.71
N ARG A 432 -7.49 -0.07 -20.75
CA ARG A 432 -8.56 -0.95 -21.23
C ARG A 432 -8.44 -1.32 -22.72
N ASP A 433 -7.76 -0.48 -23.51
CA ASP A 433 -7.57 -0.67 -24.95
C ASP A 433 -6.34 -1.51 -25.30
N GLY A 434 -5.64 -2.03 -24.29
CA GLY A 434 -4.45 -2.85 -24.46
C GLY A 434 -3.15 -2.05 -24.53
N ASN A 435 -3.16 -0.74 -24.31
CA ASN A 435 -1.97 0.10 -24.39
C ASN A 435 -1.21 0.14 -23.07
N GLY A 436 0.10 0.38 -23.16
CA GLY A 436 0.98 0.53 -22.01
C GLY A 436 1.29 1.99 -21.71
N TRP A 437 1.25 2.37 -20.45
CA TRP A 437 1.55 3.72 -19.96
C TRP A 437 2.70 3.67 -18.98
N LEU A 438 3.78 4.40 -19.23
CA LEU A 438 4.98 4.39 -18.40
C LEU A 438 5.25 5.77 -17.81
N SER A 439 5.52 5.82 -16.50
CA SER A 439 5.91 7.05 -15.83
C SER A 439 7.42 7.29 -15.99
N VAL A 440 7.78 8.36 -16.68
CA VAL A 440 9.15 8.89 -16.76
C VAL A 440 9.25 10.02 -15.75
N TYR A 441 9.21 9.65 -14.46
CA TYR A 441 9.08 10.56 -13.33
C TYR A 441 10.13 11.68 -13.28
N GLY A 442 11.34 11.43 -13.81
CA GLY A 442 12.42 12.41 -13.80
C GLY A 442 12.21 13.57 -14.78
N LEU A 443 11.19 13.50 -15.62
CA LEU A 443 10.83 14.51 -16.61
C LEU A 443 9.35 14.93 -16.51
N ASP A 444 8.59 14.37 -15.57
CA ASP A 444 7.13 14.49 -15.51
C ASP A 444 6.47 14.19 -16.86
N ILE A 445 6.91 13.09 -17.48
CA ILE A 445 6.34 12.58 -18.72
C ILE A 445 5.60 11.27 -18.42
N MET A 446 4.42 11.12 -19.01
CA MET A 446 3.74 9.85 -19.18
C MET A 446 3.91 9.40 -20.63
N THR A 447 4.67 8.32 -20.85
CA THR A 447 4.85 7.74 -22.17
C THR A 447 3.72 6.75 -22.44
N LYS A 448 3.02 6.90 -23.56
CA LYS A 448 2.02 5.93 -24.03
C LYS A 448 2.57 5.09 -25.16
N HIS A 449 2.37 3.78 -25.08
CA HIS A 449 2.68 2.78 -26.11
C HIS A 449 1.39 2.15 -26.61
N GLU A 450 0.98 2.51 -27.83
CA GLU A 450 -0.24 2.00 -28.43
C GLU A 450 -0.04 0.58 -28.96
N TYR A 451 -0.85 -0.37 -28.48
CA TYR A 451 -0.74 -1.76 -28.91
C TYR A 451 -1.19 -1.95 -30.36
N ALA A 452 -2.38 -1.44 -30.71
CA ALA A 452 -2.98 -1.65 -32.03
C ALA A 452 -2.18 -1.03 -33.18
N THR A 453 -1.46 0.07 -32.94
CA THR A 453 -0.76 0.83 -34.00
C THR A 453 0.77 0.70 -33.92
N GLY A 454 1.31 0.27 -32.77
CA GLY A 454 2.75 0.28 -32.49
C GLY A 454 3.33 1.67 -32.22
N ARG A 455 2.52 2.74 -32.22
CA ARG A 455 3.01 4.11 -31.99
C ARG A 455 3.37 4.34 -30.53
N SER A 456 4.34 5.21 -30.31
CA SER A 456 4.77 5.64 -28.98
C SER A 456 4.94 7.15 -28.96
N TYR A 457 4.46 7.83 -27.91
CA TYR A 457 4.63 9.27 -27.72
C TYR A 457 4.62 9.65 -26.25
N ASP A 458 5.21 10.81 -25.96
CA ASP A 458 5.36 11.36 -24.62
C ASP A 458 4.29 12.42 -24.37
N ILE A 459 3.61 12.31 -23.23
CA ILE A 459 2.65 13.28 -22.73
C ILE A 459 3.30 14.01 -21.57
N GLN A 460 3.60 15.30 -21.77
CA GLN A 460 4.19 16.14 -20.73
C GLN A 460 3.10 16.59 -19.76
N LEU A 461 3.31 16.34 -18.47
CA LEU A 461 2.41 16.84 -17.43
C LEU A 461 2.56 18.36 -17.26
N PRO A 462 1.49 19.07 -16.88
CA PRO A 462 1.61 20.45 -16.45
C PRO A 462 2.50 20.57 -15.20
N PRO A 463 3.00 21.78 -14.88
CA PRO A 463 3.69 22.00 -13.62
C PRO A 463 2.82 21.65 -12.41
N SER A 464 3.44 21.09 -11.37
CA SER A 464 2.77 20.82 -10.09
C SER A 464 2.22 22.10 -9.46
N PRO A 465 0.93 22.14 -9.06
CA PRO A 465 0.37 23.28 -8.34
C PRO A 465 1.02 23.55 -6.98
N TYR A 466 1.72 22.56 -6.41
CA TYR A 466 2.47 22.69 -5.15
C TYR A 466 3.98 22.85 -5.36
N ALA A 467 4.40 23.20 -6.58
CA ALA A 467 5.77 23.64 -6.79
C ALA A 467 6.11 24.76 -5.79
N PRO A 468 7.27 24.70 -5.11
CA PRO A 468 7.71 25.81 -4.29
C PRO A 468 7.71 27.10 -5.12
N ALA A 469 7.46 28.23 -4.46
CA ALA A 469 7.53 29.53 -5.13
C ALA A 469 8.87 29.68 -5.88
N ASP A 470 8.82 30.28 -7.07
CA ASP A 470 9.96 30.38 -7.99
C ASP A 470 11.17 31.10 -7.37
N ASP A 471 10.97 31.87 -6.30
CA ASP A 471 11.99 32.59 -5.57
C ASP A 471 12.65 31.76 -4.44
N LEU A 472 12.11 30.58 -4.10
CA LEU A 472 12.64 29.76 -3.00
C LEU A 472 13.96 29.09 -3.37
N PHE A 473 14.08 28.57 -4.60
CA PHE A 473 15.29 27.93 -5.12
C PHE A 473 15.81 28.72 -6.32
N VAL A 474 16.82 29.55 -6.09
CA VAL A 474 17.41 30.45 -7.10
C VAL A 474 18.94 30.30 -7.14
N GLY A 475 19.57 30.76 -8.23
CA GLY A 475 21.02 30.72 -8.35
C GLY A 475 21.59 29.30 -8.20
N ASP A 476 22.55 29.15 -7.28
CA ASP A 476 23.21 27.85 -7.02
C ASP A 476 22.25 26.79 -6.47
N ASP A 477 21.26 27.21 -5.67
CA ASP A 477 20.23 26.30 -5.16
C ASP A 477 19.42 25.69 -6.31
N ARG A 478 19.08 26.46 -7.34
CA ARG A 478 18.43 25.93 -8.56
C ARG A 478 19.38 25.08 -9.38
N ARG A 479 20.62 25.56 -9.56
CA ARG A 479 21.64 24.90 -10.37
C ARG A 479 21.96 23.50 -9.87
N ILE A 480 22.04 23.26 -8.56
CA ILE A 480 22.32 21.92 -8.02
C ILE A 480 21.19 20.93 -8.35
N PHE A 481 19.92 21.34 -8.28
CA PHE A 481 18.80 20.49 -8.71
C PHE A 481 18.88 20.21 -10.22
N ASP A 482 19.07 21.24 -11.05
CA ASP A 482 19.17 21.06 -12.50
C ASP A 482 20.35 20.15 -12.90
N MET A 483 21.48 20.20 -12.18
CA MET A 483 22.61 19.29 -12.39
C MET A 483 22.31 17.83 -12.00
N MET A 484 21.49 17.62 -10.97
CA MET A 484 21.11 16.27 -10.53
C MET A 484 20.11 15.60 -11.49
N GLY A 485 19.33 16.41 -12.22
CA GLY A 485 18.48 15.99 -13.32
C GLY A 485 17.42 14.96 -12.94
N GLY A 486 16.28 15.40 -12.41
CA GLY A 486 15.03 14.65 -12.23
C GLY A 486 15.07 13.38 -11.37
N SER A 487 16.25 12.88 -11.06
CA SER A 487 16.52 11.62 -10.38
C SER A 487 17.40 11.94 -9.18
N LEU A 488 16.78 12.66 -8.24
CA LEU A 488 17.31 12.75 -6.90
C LEU A 488 17.31 11.34 -6.28
N PHE A 489 18.21 11.16 -5.32
CA PHE A 489 18.47 9.92 -4.60
C PHE A 489 17.20 9.03 -4.40
N HIS A 490 17.27 7.77 -4.87
CA HIS A 490 16.17 6.77 -4.86
C HIS A 490 14.89 7.15 -5.62
N GLY A 491 15.04 7.89 -6.73
CA GLY A 491 13.95 8.17 -7.65
C GLY A 491 12.99 9.24 -7.15
N LYS A 492 13.48 10.16 -6.31
CA LYS A 492 12.77 11.40 -6.02
C LYS A 492 12.99 12.36 -7.18
N GLY A 493 11.94 12.97 -7.70
CA GLY A 493 12.10 14.10 -8.62
C GLY A 493 12.30 15.40 -7.86
N HIS A 494 12.39 16.49 -8.63
CA HIS A 494 12.59 17.81 -8.08
C HIS A 494 11.39 18.24 -7.22
N PRO A 495 11.56 19.16 -6.27
CA PRO A 495 10.45 19.63 -5.43
C PRO A 495 9.22 20.16 -6.17
N TRP A 496 9.38 20.56 -7.43
CA TRP A 496 8.34 21.12 -8.29
C TRP A 496 7.78 20.13 -9.32
N MET A 497 8.17 18.86 -9.24
CA MET A 497 7.68 17.83 -10.14
C MET A 497 6.42 17.14 -9.57
N HIS A 498 5.71 16.40 -10.41
CA HIS A 498 4.66 15.47 -9.97
C HIS A 498 5.26 14.18 -9.46
N THR A 499 6.25 13.66 -10.19
CA THR A 499 6.94 12.40 -9.94
C THR A 499 5.95 11.25 -9.83
N ILE A 500 5.13 11.04 -10.87
CA ILE A 500 4.19 9.92 -10.90
C ILE A 500 4.96 8.61 -10.66
N ARG A 501 4.58 7.87 -9.62
CA ARG A 501 5.22 6.61 -9.22
C ARG A 501 4.61 5.45 -9.97
N LYS A 502 3.72 4.66 -9.36
CA LYS A 502 3.02 3.54 -10.01
C LYS A 502 1.60 3.98 -10.43
N PRO A 503 1.39 4.35 -11.70
CA PRO A 503 0.05 4.66 -12.19
C PRO A 503 -0.83 3.40 -12.22
N GLY A 504 -2.15 3.60 -12.30
CA GLY A 504 -3.13 2.53 -12.50
C GLY A 504 -4.12 2.88 -13.61
N GLY A 505 -4.59 1.87 -14.33
CA GLY A 505 -5.56 2.01 -15.42
C GLY A 505 -6.35 0.71 -15.59
N GLY A 506 -6.87 0.51 -16.81
CA GLY A 506 -7.61 -0.70 -17.16
C GLY A 506 -9.10 -0.58 -16.89
N GLU A 507 -9.83 -1.64 -17.23
CA GLU A 507 -11.28 -1.71 -17.09
C GLU A 507 -11.73 -1.47 -15.62
N PRO A 508 -12.77 -0.64 -15.37
CA PRO A 508 -13.65 0.03 -16.34
C PRO A 508 -13.22 1.48 -16.69
N SER A 509 -12.00 1.90 -16.36
CA SER A 509 -11.57 3.30 -16.46
C SER A 509 -11.22 3.72 -17.89
N ASP A 510 -11.75 4.88 -18.31
CA ASP A 510 -11.35 5.63 -19.51
C ASP A 510 -10.11 6.52 -19.28
N ALA A 511 -9.47 6.39 -18.12
CA ALA A 511 -8.31 7.18 -17.74
C ALA A 511 -7.22 6.33 -17.09
N VAL A 512 -5.99 6.84 -17.17
CA VAL A 512 -4.89 6.41 -16.32
C VAL A 512 -4.75 7.39 -15.17
N TRP A 513 -4.53 6.84 -13.98
CA TRP A 513 -4.45 7.57 -12.72
C TRP A 513 -3.03 7.49 -12.17
N GLY A 514 -2.36 8.62 -12.08
CA GLY A 514 -0.98 8.75 -11.65
C GLY A 514 -0.86 9.35 -10.24
N PRO A 515 -0.34 8.60 -9.25
CA PRO A 515 -0.11 9.15 -7.91
C PRO A 515 1.09 10.09 -7.92
N GLY A 516 0.86 11.38 -7.66
CA GLY A 516 1.89 12.39 -7.59
C GLY A 516 2.63 12.36 -6.26
N TRP A 517 3.80 11.73 -6.22
CA TRP A 517 4.57 11.52 -4.99
C TRP A 517 5.10 12.80 -4.33
N THR A 518 5.51 13.80 -5.11
CA THR A 518 6.02 15.09 -4.60
C THR A 518 5.01 16.22 -4.71
N SER A 519 3.96 16.02 -5.49
CA SER A 519 2.96 17.05 -5.80
C SER A 519 1.68 16.93 -5.00
N ASP A 520 1.49 15.95 -4.13
CA ASP A 520 0.27 15.82 -3.32
C ASP A 520 -1.05 15.87 -4.15
N HIS A 521 -1.00 15.43 -5.41
CA HIS A 521 -2.16 15.29 -6.29
C HIS A 521 -2.25 13.90 -6.89
N LEU A 522 -3.48 13.43 -7.11
CA LEU A 522 -3.80 12.36 -8.03
C LEU A 522 -3.99 12.97 -9.43
N VAL A 523 -3.23 12.48 -10.41
CA VAL A 523 -3.26 12.95 -11.81
C VAL A 523 -4.15 12.02 -12.61
N LYS A 524 -5.25 12.52 -13.17
CA LYS A 524 -6.09 11.79 -14.15
C LYS A 524 -5.62 12.16 -15.55
N ILE A 525 -5.43 11.17 -16.42
CA ILE A 525 -5.13 11.38 -17.84
C ILE A 525 -6.11 10.55 -18.65
N ASP A 526 -6.95 11.22 -19.44
CA ASP A 526 -7.87 10.55 -20.36
C ASP A 526 -7.10 9.77 -21.42
N ILE A 527 -7.47 8.50 -21.66
CA ILE A 527 -6.66 7.63 -22.52
C ILE A 527 -6.76 7.97 -24.01
N GLU A 528 -7.76 8.73 -24.45
CA GLU A 528 -7.95 9.09 -25.87
C GLU A 528 -7.52 10.52 -26.18
N THR A 529 -8.01 11.47 -25.38
CA THR A 529 -7.82 12.92 -25.56
C THR A 529 -6.54 13.42 -24.91
N HIS A 530 -6.01 12.68 -23.92
CA HIS A 530 -4.90 13.07 -23.06
C HIS A 530 -5.16 14.36 -22.27
N GLU A 531 -6.43 14.70 -22.03
CA GLU A 531 -6.79 15.74 -21.07
C GLU A 531 -6.32 15.34 -19.67
N ILE A 532 -5.73 16.31 -18.95
CA ILE A 532 -5.14 16.11 -17.63
C ILE A 532 -5.94 16.87 -16.59
N THR A 533 -6.40 16.15 -15.56
CA THR A 533 -7.09 16.72 -14.39
C THR A 533 -6.32 16.38 -13.12
N LEU A 534 -6.23 17.35 -12.20
CA LEU A 534 -5.50 17.19 -10.93
C LEU A 534 -6.47 17.22 -9.75
N TYR A 535 -6.41 16.21 -8.90
CA TYR A 535 -7.19 16.10 -7.67
C TYR A 535 -6.29 16.19 -6.44
N PRO A 536 -6.54 17.06 -5.46
CA PRO A 536 -5.74 17.11 -4.24
C PRO A 536 -5.88 15.81 -3.44
N LEU A 537 -4.76 15.31 -2.92
CA LEU A 537 -4.75 14.13 -2.05
C LEU A 537 -5.17 14.47 -0.61
N PRO A 538 -5.77 13.52 0.13
CA PRO A 538 -6.21 13.74 1.51
C PRO A 538 -5.06 13.92 2.51
N TYR A 539 -3.87 13.41 2.17
CA TYR A 539 -2.67 13.51 3.01
C TYR A 539 -1.55 14.24 2.26
N ARG A 540 -1.31 15.48 2.66
CA ARG A 540 -0.17 16.27 2.20
C ARG A 540 1.14 15.65 2.69
N ASP A 541 2.18 15.62 1.86
CA ASP A 541 3.46 14.97 2.13
C ASP A 541 3.35 13.45 2.41
N GLY A 542 2.18 12.86 2.15
CA GLY A 542 1.88 11.46 2.43
C GLY A 542 2.66 10.48 1.56
N GLY A 543 3.29 10.94 0.46
CA GLY A 543 4.03 10.07 -0.45
C GLY A 543 3.12 9.04 -1.10
N CYS A 544 2.11 9.52 -1.83
CA CYS A 544 1.19 8.69 -2.60
C CYS A 544 1.97 7.88 -3.64
N TYR A 545 1.93 6.55 -3.56
CA TYR A 545 2.89 5.69 -4.27
C TYR A 545 2.27 4.91 -5.44
N GLN A 546 1.07 4.37 -5.28
CA GLN A 546 0.41 3.57 -6.31
C GLN A 546 -1.07 3.95 -6.43
N ALA A 547 -1.60 3.97 -7.64
CA ALA A 547 -3.03 3.99 -7.90
C ALA A 547 -3.48 2.65 -8.50
N VAL A 548 -4.66 2.17 -8.11
CA VAL A 548 -5.30 0.97 -8.67
C VAL A 548 -6.78 1.28 -8.90
N VAL A 549 -7.30 0.90 -10.07
CA VAL A 549 -8.72 1.00 -10.39
C VAL A 549 -9.39 -0.31 -9.98
N ASP A 550 -10.46 -0.25 -9.19
CA ASP A 550 -11.27 -1.44 -8.88
C ASP A 550 -12.40 -1.65 -9.90
N LEU A 551 -13.09 -2.80 -9.79
CA LEU A 551 -14.15 -3.18 -10.72
C LEU A 551 -15.38 -2.26 -10.69
N ASP A 552 -15.53 -1.42 -9.66
CA ASP A 552 -16.60 -0.42 -9.56
C ASP A 552 -16.14 0.96 -10.09
N GLY A 553 -14.90 1.06 -10.62
CA GLY A 553 -14.31 2.31 -11.10
C GLY A 553 -13.74 3.20 -10.00
N ILE A 554 -13.67 2.72 -8.77
CA ILE A 554 -13.13 3.45 -7.63
C ILE A 554 -11.60 3.38 -7.66
N ILE A 555 -10.95 4.52 -7.37
CA ILE A 555 -9.50 4.64 -7.41
C ILE A 555 -8.94 4.46 -6.01
N TRP A 556 -8.16 3.42 -5.80
CA TRP A 556 -7.49 3.14 -4.54
C TRP A 556 -6.03 3.58 -4.59
N THR A 557 -5.55 4.14 -3.49
CA THR A 557 -4.16 4.60 -3.33
C THR A 557 -3.61 4.34 -1.94
N VAL A 558 -2.29 4.29 -1.84
CA VAL A 558 -1.55 4.07 -0.60
C VAL A 558 -0.49 5.15 -0.41
N PHE A 559 -0.25 5.50 0.86
CA PHE A 559 0.65 6.57 1.24
C PHE A 559 1.81 6.05 2.08
N THR A 560 3.02 6.11 1.51
CA THR A 560 4.23 5.59 2.16
C THR A 560 4.58 6.32 3.46
N ASN A 561 4.30 7.62 3.57
CA ASN A 561 4.67 8.42 4.74
C ASN A 561 3.49 8.69 5.69
N ALA A 562 2.27 8.31 5.33
CA ALA A 562 1.06 8.64 6.09
C ALA A 562 0.42 7.44 6.81
N ASP A 563 0.99 6.24 6.65
CA ASP A 563 0.49 4.98 7.22
C ASP A 563 -1.01 4.77 6.94
N ALA A 564 -1.41 4.99 5.67
CA ALA A 564 -2.82 5.02 5.29
C ALA A 564 -3.08 4.52 3.86
N VAL A 565 -4.31 4.07 3.64
CA VAL A 565 -4.91 3.78 2.34
C VAL A 565 -6.07 4.73 2.13
N ALA A 566 -6.30 5.19 0.90
CA ALA A 566 -7.51 5.94 0.56
C ALA A 566 -8.15 5.42 -0.72
N ARG A 567 -9.45 5.61 -0.83
CA ARG A 567 -10.23 5.46 -2.05
C ARG A 567 -10.80 6.81 -2.47
N PHE A 568 -10.84 7.03 -3.77
CA PHE A 568 -11.41 8.20 -4.42
C PHE A 568 -12.49 7.74 -5.38
N ASP A 569 -13.67 8.31 -5.26
CA ASP A 569 -14.79 8.10 -6.18
C ASP A 569 -14.74 9.16 -7.29
N PRO A 570 -14.45 8.80 -8.55
CA PRO A 570 -14.39 9.76 -9.64
C PRO A 570 -15.73 10.42 -10.00
N GLU A 571 -16.87 9.85 -9.59
CA GLU A 571 -18.19 10.43 -9.87
C GLU A 571 -18.54 11.54 -8.89
N SER A 572 -18.30 11.32 -7.60
CA SER A 572 -18.57 12.29 -6.53
C SER A 572 -17.38 13.21 -6.22
N GLU A 573 -16.17 12.83 -6.66
CA GLU A 573 -14.89 13.47 -6.33
C GLU A 573 -14.58 13.49 -4.82
N GLU A 574 -15.12 12.51 -4.08
CA GLU A 574 -14.94 12.38 -2.63
C GLU A 574 -13.88 11.34 -2.26
N TRP A 575 -13.17 11.64 -1.16
CA TRP A 575 -12.19 10.74 -0.57
C TRP A 575 -12.76 10.02 0.65
N THR A 576 -12.47 8.73 0.76
CA THR A 576 -12.54 7.98 2.03
C THR A 576 -11.16 7.41 2.33
N TRP A 577 -10.68 7.50 3.57
CA TRP A 577 -9.37 6.97 3.96
C TRP A 577 -9.45 6.10 5.20
N TYR A 578 -8.43 5.25 5.32
CA TYR A 578 -8.30 4.24 6.36
C TYR A 578 -6.86 4.30 6.88
N ASP A 579 -6.71 4.78 8.12
CA ASP A 579 -5.43 4.72 8.80
C ASP A 579 -5.09 3.24 9.09
N LEU A 580 -3.82 2.88 8.94
CA LEU A 580 -3.34 1.52 9.18
C LEU A 580 -2.92 1.38 10.65
N PRO A 581 -3.12 0.21 11.29
CA PRO A 581 -2.90 0.02 12.72
C PRO A 581 -1.42 -0.14 13.12
N THR A 582 -0.50 0.17 12.20
CA THR A 582 0.96 0.09 12.36
C THR A 582 1.58 1.42 11.96
N VAL A 583 2.50 1.94 12.77
CA VAL A 583 3.26 3.16 12.46
C VAL A 583 4.52 2.82 11.68
N GLY A 584 4.82 3.58 10.62
CA GLY A 584 5.97 3.36 9.75
C GLY A 584 5.78 2.16 8.81
N THR A 585 4.61 2.05 8.17
CA THR A 585 4.33 0.96 7.22
C THR A 585 5.20 1.06 5.98
N GLU A 586 5.52 2.29 5.56
CA GLU A 586 6.25 2.59 4.32
C GLU A 586 5.69 1.85 3.10
N SER A 587 4.36 1.75 3.02
CA SER A 587 3.71 0.95 1.98
C SER A 587 4.01 1.47 0.57
N HIS A 588 4.51 0.57 -0.29
CA HIS A 588 4.96 0.84 -1.67
C HIS A 588 4.05 0.22 -2.73
N GLY A 589 2.94 -0.38 -2.33
CA GLY A 589 1.98 -0.91 -3.29
C GLY A 589 0.64 -1.18 -2.64
N LEU A 590 -0.34 -1.45 -3.49
CA LEU A 590 -1.61 -2.06 -3.12
C LEU A 590 -2.17 -2.84 -4.29
N GLN A 591 -3.06 -3.77 -4.00
CA GLN A 591 -3.89 -4.44 -5.00
C GLN A 591 -5.30 -4.58 -4.48
N VAL A 592 -6.26 -4.51 -5.40
CA VAL A 592 -7.69 -4.55 -5.10
C VAL A 592 -8.31 -5.70 -5.87
N VAL A 593 -8.99 -6.59 -5.16
CA VAL A 593 -9.66 -7.75 -5.76
C VAL A 593 -11.07 -7.90 -5.24
N ARG A 594 -11.88 -8.66 -5.97
CA ARG A 594 -13.24 -9.02 -5.60
C ARG A 594 -13.25 -10.47 -5.11
N VAL A 595 -13.44 -10.66 -3.80
CA VAL A 595 -13.57 -12.00 -3.19
C VAL A 595 -15.00 -12.20 -2.76
N ASN A 596 -15.69 -13.21 -3.31
CA ASN A 596 -17.10 -13.50 -3.02
C ASN A 596 -18.01 -12.25 -3.17
N GLY A 597 -17.79 -11.44 -4.20
CA GLY A 597 -18.58 -10.24 -4.46
C GLY A 597 -18.23 -9.02 -3.60
N ARG A 598 -17.21 -9.10 -2.73
CA ARG A 598 -16.75 -7.99 -1.87
C ARG A 598 -15.36 -7.51 -2.25
N THR A 599 -15.17 -6.20 -2.26
CA THR A 599 -13.85 -5.58 -2.44
C THR A 599 -12.96 -5.90 -1.24
N GLN A 600 -11.74 -6.36 -1.52
CA GLN A 600 -10.67 -6.57 -0.55
C GLN A 600 -9.40 -5.89 -1.06
N VAL A 601 -8.63 -5.31 -0.14
CA VAL A 601 -7.39 -4.58 -0.48
C VAL A 601 -6.22 -5.23 0.21
N GLY A 602 -5.18 -5.56 -0.56
CA GLY A 602 -3.91 -6.10 -0.06
C GLY A 602 -2.87 -4.99 -0.07
N VAL A 603 -2.14 -4.84 1.03
CA VAL A 603 -1.19 -3.74 1.21
C VAL A 603 0.13 -4.26 1.81
N PRO A 604 1.23 -4.26 1.06
CA PRO A 604 2.57 -4.47 1.60
C PRO A 604 3.00 -3.37 2.56
N TYR A 605 3.54 -3.76 3.71
CA TYR A 605 4.20 -2.87 4.65
C TYR A 605 5.70 -3.14 4.59
N TRP A 606 6.37 -2.32 3.79
CA TRP A 606 7.80 -2.45 3.56
C TRP A 606 8.62 -2.11 4.82
N GLY A 607 8.23 -1.07 5.55
CA GLY A 607 8.97 -0.55 6.70
C GLY A 607 8.86 -1.45 7.93
N SER A 608 7.73 -2.14 8.08
CA SER A 608 7.42 -2.95 9.26
C SER A 608 7.40 -4.47 9.00
N SER A 609 7.77 -4.93 7.80
CA SER A 609 7.76 -6.34 7.40
C SER A 609 6.44 -7.05 7.65
N LYS A 610 5.37 -6.52 7.05
CA LYS A 610 4.05 -7.14 7.07
C LYS A 610 3.38 -7.09 5.71
N MET A 611 2.34 -7.91 5.58
CA MET A 611 1.27 -7.69 4.62
C MET A 611 -0.02 -7.40 5.38
N ALA A 612 -0.82 -6.46 4.91
CA ALA A 612 -2.15 -6.22 5.41
C ALA A 612 -3.24 -6.56 4.39
N LYS A 613 -4.37 -6.98 4.91
CA LYS A 613 -5.62 -7.22 4.19
C LYS A 613 -6.71 -6.37 4.81
N LEU A 614 -7.35 -5.53 4.01
CA LEU A 614 -8.51 -4.74 4.42
C LEU A 614 -9.78 -5.40 3.89
N GLU A 615 -10.72 -5.63 4.81
CA GLU A 615 -12.07 -6.12 4.53
C GLU A 615 -13.07 -5.10 5.08
N PHE A 616 -14.18 -4.87 4.38
CA PHE A 616 -15.13 -3.82 4.76
C PHE A 616 -16.46 -4.42 5.16
N LEU A 617 -16.90 -4.17 6.39
CA LEU A 617 -18.26 -4.46 6.82
C LEU A 617 -19.23 -3.42 6.27
N THR A 618 -20.50 -3.78 6.16
CA THR A 618 -21.59 -2.81 6.03
C THR A 618 -22.03 -2.34 7.43
N HIS A 619 -22.69 -1.17 7.51
CA HIS A 619 -23.34 -0.72 8.75
C HIS A 619 -24.26 -1.79 9.34
N ALA A 620 -25.10 -2.41 8.51
CA ALA A 620 -26.03 -3.45 8.94
C ALA A 620 -25.33 -4.69 9.54
N GLU A 621 -24.21 -5.14 8.96
CA GLU A 621 -23.44 -6.25 9.49
C GLU A 621 -22.81 -5.91 10.84
N ARG A 622 -22.21 -4.73 10.96
CA ARG A 622 -21.63 -4.26 12.23
C ARG A 622 -22.69 -4.11 13.31
N ASP A 623 -23.83 -3.51 12.99
CA ASP A 623 -24.95 -3.32 13.91
C ASP A 623 -25.53 -4.65 14.38
N ALA A 624 -25.60 -5.65 13.49
CA ALA A 624 -26.00 -7.00 13.85
C ALA A 624 -25.03 -7.63 14.85
N LEU A 625 -23.71 -7.52 14.61
CA LEU A 625 -22.69 -7.99 15.54
C LEU A 625 -22.78 -7.26 16.90
N LYS A 626 -22.92 -5.93 16.88
CA LYS A 626 -23.08 -5.10 18.09
C LYS A 626 -24.34 -5.46 18.88
N THR A 627 -25.46 -5.72 18.20
CA THR A 627 -26.71 -6.12 18.85
C THR A 627 -26.54 -7.44 19.60
N VAL A 628 -25.89 -8.43 18.99
CA VAL A 628 -25.58 -9.71 19.64
C VAL A 628 -24.67 -9.51 20.86
N ALA A 629 -23.63 -8.68 20.71
CA ALA A 629 -22.71 -8.31 21.79
C ALA A 629 -23.42 -7.65 22.99
N MET A 630 -24.34 -6.72 22.73
CA MET A 630 -25.09 -6.01 23.77
C MET A 630 -26.13 -6.90 24.46
N ALA A 631 -26.86 -7.73 23.71
CA ALA A 631 -27.90 -8.60 24.26
C ALA A 631 -27.35 -9.63 25.26
N ALA A 632 -26.17 -10.20 25.00
CA ALA A 632 -25.51 -11.14 25.92
C ALA A 632 -25.08 -10.48 27.24
N THR A 633 -24.81 -9.18 27.23
CA THR A 633 -24.42 -8.41 28.43
C THR A 633 -25.63 -8.14 29.34
N ALA A 634 -26.83 -8.00 28.78
CA ALA A 634 -28.06 -7.82 29.55
C ALA A 634 -28.56 -9.11 30.21
N ALA A 635 -28.20 -10.28 29.68
CA ALA A 635 -28.59 -11.59 30.21
C ALA A 635 -27.65 -12.11 31.33
N SER A 636 -26.50 -11.47 31.54
CA SER A 636 -25.50 -11.83 32.57
C SER A 636 -25.51 -10.91 33.80
N ARG A 637 -26.33 -9.86 33.78
CA ARG A 637 -26.71 -9.03 34.94
C ARG A 637 -28.04 -9.49 35.49
#